data_AF-A0A933R5A7-F1
#
_entry.id   AF-A0A933R5A7-F1
#
_cell.length_a   1.000
_cell.length_b   1.000
_cell.length_c   1.000
_cell.angle_alpha   90.00
_cell.angle_beta   90.00
_cell.angle_gamma   90.00
#
_symmetry.space_group_name_H-M   'P 1'
#
loop_
_entity.id
_entity.type
_entity.pdbx_description
1 polymer ?
#
loop_
_entity_poly.entity_id
_entity_poly.type
_entity_poly.pdbx_seq_one_letter_code
_entity_poly.pdbx_strand_id
1 'polypeptide(L)'
;MSWLFDRLCALAGADRVDVIVAADVSESIRSGADCDLVDVLVRASTVPQLTVWLLPTVTHRQISLELSESVDLDLLSADGARTAVERLLLTQSRLRDGVLQVEARTISLGPGDRAARALHDIMAHEPGDTGHLFATDHPQYEEVFGHLERCGLGVAIGGVDPRAAVSVPDSAGAVAIVDALVLLRSFAFGMSSADASLSGLARTGSLV
;
A
#
# COMPACT_ATOMS: atom_id res chain seq x y z
N MET A 1 19.11 15.03 8.89
CA MET A 1 17.79 14.57 8.43
C MET A 1 17.90 13.09 8.12
N SER A 2 16.85 12.29 8.35
CA SER A 2 16.91 10.85 8.12
C SER A 2 16.85 10.56 6.62
N TRP A 3 17.74 9.69 6.14
CA TRP A 3 17.80 9.28 4.72
C TRP A 3 16.44 8.84 4.16
N LEU A 4 15.67 8.11 4.97
CA LEU A 4 14.32 7.67 4.61
C LEU A 4 13.38 8.84 4.34
N PHE A 5 13.40 9.88 5.18
CA PHE A 5 12.54 11.04 4.99
C PHE A 5 12.87 11.76 3.68
N ASP A 6 14.15 11.96 3.37
CA ASP A 6 14.58 12.60 2.12
C ASP A 6 14.11 11.79 0.89
N ARG A 7 14.15 10.45 0.95
CA ARG A 7 13.65 9.56 -0.09
C ARG A 7 12.13 9.63 -0.24
N LEU A 8 11.39 9.61 0.85
CA LEU A 8 9.93 9.75 0.83
C LEU A 8 9.50 11.12 0.31
N CYS A 9 10.22 12.20 0.64
CA CYS A 9 9.97 13.52 0.07
C CYS A 9 10.24 13.56 -1.44
N ALA A 10 11.33 12.94 -1.90
CA ALA A 10 11.63 12.84 -3.33
C ALA A 10 10.53 12.07 -4.09
N LEU A 11 10.06 10.95 -3.54
CA LEU A 11 8.93 10.20 -4.10
C LEU A 11 7.64 11.02 -4.05
N ALA A 12 7.36 11.72 -2.95
CA ALA A 12 6.17 12.54 -2.82
C ALA A 12 6.08 13.66 -3.87
N GLY A 13 7.23 14.13 -4.39
CA GLY A 13 7.31 15.10 -5.48
C GLY A 13 7.20 14.52 -6.90
N ALA A 14 7.14 13.20 -7.07
CA ALA A 14 6.99 12.59 -8.39
C ALA A 14 5.56 12.76 -8.93
N ASP A 15 5.45 12.89 -10.26
CA ASP A 15 4.17 13.06 -10.97
C ASP A 15 3.21 11.91 -10.70
N ARG A 16 3.74 10.68 -10.63
CA ARG A 16 3.03 9.47 -10.22
C ARG A 16 3.86 8.67 -9.24
N VAL A 17 3.19 7.98 -8.32
CA VAL A 17 3.84 7.06 -7.39
C VAL A 17 3.08 5.75 -7.30
N ASP A 18 3.80 4.65 -7.48
CA ASP A 18 3.29 3.32 -7.17
C ASP A 18 3.95 2.81 -5.89
N VAL A 19 3.12 2.36 -4.96
CA VAL A 19 3.55 1.74 -3.71
C VAL A 19 3.19 0.26 -3.79
N ILE A 20 4.21 -0.59 -3.73
CA ILE A 20 4.04 -2.04 -3.74
C ILE A 20 4.38 -2.54 -2.34
N VAL A 21 3.36 -3.05 -1.65
CA VAL A 21 3.42 -3.56 -0.30
C VAL A 21 3.27 -5.07 -0.33
N ALA A 22 4.25 -5.79 0.19
CA ALA A 22 4.12 -7.21 0.48
C ALA A 22 4.26 -7.41 2.00
N ALA A 23 3.17 -7.22 2.73
CA ALA A 23 3.15 -7.29 4.18
C ALA A 23 2.16 -8.37 4.65
N ASP A 24 2.47 -9.13 5.70
CA ASP A 24 1.50 -10.11 6.23
C ASP A 24 0.44 -9.41 7.07
N VAL A 25 -0.56 -8.89 6.36
CA VAL A 25 -1.66 -8.12 6.94
C VAL A 25 -2.79 -9.02 7.42
N SER A 26 -2.75 -10.31 7.04
CA SER A 26 -3.78 -11.32 7.31
C SER A 26 -3.96 -11.57 8.80
N GLU A 27 -2.87 -11.66 9.55
CA GLU A 27 -2.89 -11.88 10.99
C GLU A 27 -3.35 -10.63 11.73
N SER A 28 -2.84 -9.46 11.33
CA SER A 28 -3.22 -8.15 11.89
C SER A 28 -4.73 -7.90 11.76
N ILE A 29 -5.32 -8.13 10.58
CA ILE A 29 -6.76 -7.95 10.34
C ILE A 29 -7.58 -8.95 11.17
N ARG A 30 -7.16 -10.23 11.25
CA ARG A 30 -7.89 -11.27 12.01
C ARG A 30 -7.85 -11.04 13.52
N SER A 31 -6.79 -10.45 14.02
CA SER A 31 -6.63 -10.16 15.46
C SER A 31 -7.47 -8.98 15.94
N GLY A 32 -8.02 -8.17 15.02
CA GLY A 32 -8.71 -6.93 15.37
C GLY A 32 -7.79 -5.90 16.03
N ALA A 33 -6.47 -6.10 15.96
CA ALA A 33 -5.52 -5.02 16.22
C ALA A 33 -5.83 -3.95 15.17
N ASP A 34 -6.17 -2.73 15.64
CA ASP A 34 -6.47 -1.54 14.82
C ASP A 34 -5.55 -1.51 13.60
N CYS A 35 -6.01 -2.06 12.48
CA CYS A 35 -5.16 -2.16 11.32
C CYS A 35 -5.28 -0.81 10.62
N ASP A 36 -4.35 0.09 10.96
CA ASP A 36 -4.18 1.38 10.28
C ASP A 36 -4.18 1.19 8.76
N LEU A 37 -3.84 0.01 8.25
CA LEU A 37 -3.90 -0.32 6.83
C LEU A 37 -5.24 -0.02 6.17
N VAL A 38 -6.38 -0.35 6.78
CA VAL A 38 -7.69 -0.07 6.18
C VAL A 38 -7.85 1.44 5.97
N ASP A 39 -7.51 2.22 6.99
CA ASP A 39 -7.56 3.68 6.95
C ASP A 39 -6.53 4.26 5.97
N VAL A 40 -5.33 3.70 5.92
CA VAL A 40 -4.28 4.07 4.97
C VAL A 40 -4.74 3.83 3.54
N LEU A 41 -5.39 2.70 3.24
CA LEU A 41 -5.91 2.41 1.90
C LEU A 41 -7.08 3.32 1.53
N VAL A 42 -7.99 3.59 2.46
CA VAL A 42 -9.07 4.58 2.24
C VAL A 42 -8.45 5.95 1.95
N ARG A 43 -7.49 6.41 2.76
CA ARG A 43 -6.78 7.67 2.51
C ARG A 43 -6.00 7.65 1.20
N ALA A 44 -5.29 6.58 0.89
CA ALA A 44 -4.52 6.44 -0.33
C ALA A 44 -5.40 6.56 -1.58
N SER A 45 -6.62 6.00 -1.52
CA SER A 45 -7.59 6.12 -2.61
C SER A 45 -7.93 7.57 -2.94
N THR A 46 -7.81 8.46 -1.95
CA THR A 46 -8.12 9.87 -2.15
C THR A 46 -7.07 10.64 -2.94
N VAL A 47 -5.84 10.10 -3.06
CA VAL A 47 -4.68 10.71 -3.72
C VAL A 47 -4.61 10.24 -5.18
N PRO A 48 -5.01 11.06 -6.17
CA PRO A 48 -5.21 10.58 -7.55
C PRO A 48 -3.94 10.06 -8.24
N GLN A 49 -2.77 10.59 -7.85
CA GLN A 49 -1.47 10.24 -8.43
C GLN A 49 -0.75 9.13 -7.63
N LEU A 50 -1.47 8.40 -6.79
CA LEU A 50 -0.94 7.32 -5.96
C LEU A 50 -1.68 6.03 -6.27
N THR A 51 -0.91 4.99 -6.61
CA THR A 51 -1.42 3.62 -6.69
C THR A 51 -0.82 2.82 -5.54
N VAL A 52 -1.63 2.07 -4.81
CA VAL A 52 -1.15 1.13 -3.79
C VAL A 52 -1.48 -0.29 -4.21
N TRP A 53 -0.48 -1.15 -4.28
CA TRP A 53 -0.58 -2.56 -4.58
C TRP A 53 -0.24 -3.36 -3.34
N LEU A 54 -1.15 -4.21 -2.89
CA LEU A 54 -0.94 -5.17 -1.82
C LEU A 54 -0.76 -6.56 -2.44
N LEU A 55 0.42 -7.13 -2.26
CA LEU A 55 0.77 -8.47 -2.71
C LEU A 55 0.41 -9.51 -1.65
N PRO A 56 0.02 -10.73 -2.06
CA PRO A 56 -0.27 -11.81 -1.11
C PRO A 56 1.02 -12.31 -0.44
N THR A 57 0.97 -12.59 0.85
CA THR A 57 2.16 -13.03 1.61
C THR A 57 2.42 -14.53 1.59
N VAL A 58 1.45 -15.41 1.34
CA VAL A 58 1.64 -16.86 1.62
C VAL A 58 1.20 -17.81 0.49
N THR A 59 2.18 -18.62 0.05
CA THR A 59 2.01 -19.93 -0.61
C THR A 59 1.44 -20.99 0.35
N HIS A 60 0.43 -21.77 -0.04
CA HIS A 60 -0.38 -22.76 0.73
C HIS A 60 -1.72 -23.16 0.02
N ARG A 61 -1.80 -24.31 -0.71
CA ARG A 61 -2.86 -24.97 -1.56
C ARG A 61 -3.85 -24.19 -2.48
N GLN A 62 -4.15 -24.79 -3.64
CA GLN A 62 -4.86 -24.23 -4.80
C GLN A 62 -6.33 -23.87 -4.54
N ILE A 63 -6.65 -22.59 -4.66
CA ILE A 63 -7.95 -22.13 -5.15
C ILE A 63 -7.66 -20.97 -6.12
N SER A 64 -7.53 -21.28 -7.41
CA SER A 64 -7.59 -20.24 -8.46
C SER A 64 -9.06 -19.86 -8.61
N LEU A 65 -9.45 -18.73 -8.05
CA LEU A 65 -10.71 -18.09 -8.40
C LEU A 65 -10.39 -16.99 -9.39
N GLU A 66 -11.09 -16.99 -10.52
CA GLU A 66 -11.20 -15.81 -11.41
C GLU A 66 -12.04 -14.74 -10.70
N LEU A 67 -11.58 -14.27 -9.54
CA LEU A 67 -12.27 -13.25 -8.77
C LEU A 67 -11.66 -11.90 -9.14
N SER A 68 -12.41 -11.16 -9.95
CA SER A 68 -12.16 -9.75 -10.17
C SER A 68 -13.30 -8.99 -9.51
N GLU A 69 -12.99 -8.33 -8.40
CA GLU A 69 -13.93 -7.47 -7.69
C GLU A 69 -13.41 -6.02 -7.73
N SER A 70 -14.29 -5.06 -7.96
CA SER A 70 -13.94 -3.64 -7.99
C SER A 70 -15.02 -2.85 -7.29
N VAL A 71 -14.62 -1.93 -6.42
CA VAL A 71 -15.51 -1.08 -5.64
C VAL A 71 -15.08 0.37 -5.82
N ASP A 72 -16.03 1.21 -6.22
CA ASP A 72 -15.89 2.66 -6.24
C ASP A 72 -16.20 3.20 -4.83
N LEU A 73 -15.19 3.78 -4.18
CA LEU A 73 -15.26 4.27 -2.80
C LEU A 73 -15.96 5.63 -2.71
N ASP A 74 -16.04 6.41 -3.80
CA ASP A 74 -16.73 7.70 -3.80
C ASP A 74 -18.26 7.55 -3.69
N LEU A 75 -18.78 6.36 -4.02
CA LEU A 75 -20.19 6.02 -3.90
C LEU A 75 -20.60 5.61 -2.47
N LEU A 76 -19.65 5.53 -1.54
CA LEU A 76 -19.84 5.02 -0.19
C LEU A 76 -19.67 6.12 0.86
N SER A 77 -20.29 5.93 2.02
CA SER A 77 -19.93 6.71 3.22
C SER A 77 -18.55 6.30 3.71
N ALA A 78 -17.95 7.09 4.62
CA ALA A 78 -16.69 6.74 5.26
C ALA A 78 -16.69 5.32 5.86
N ASP A 79 -17.71 4.99 6.66
CA ASP A 79 -17.87 3.65 7.24
C ASP A 79 -18.09 2.58 6.16
N GLY A 80 -18.80 2.92 5.08
CA GLY A 80 -19.02 2.04 3.94
C GLY A 80 -17.72 1.72 3.19
N ALA A 81 -16.88 2.73 2.95
CA ALA A 81 -15.57 2.58 2.33
C ALA A 81 -14.64 1.70 3.18
N ARG A 82 -14.57 1.95 4.49
CA ARG A 82 -13.82 1.09 5.44
C ARG A 82 -14.28 -0.36 5.38
N THR A 83 -15.59 -0.58 5.46
CA THR A 83 -16.19 -1.93 5.41
C THR A 83 -15.87 -2.63 4.09
N ALA A 84 -15.93 -1.91 2.97
CA ALA A 84 -15.59 -2.45 1.65
C ALA A 84 -14.11 -2.86 1.56
N VAL A 85 -13.21 -2.02 2.06
CA VAL A 85 -11.76 -2.28 2.10
C VAL A 85 -11.44 -3.48 2.99
N GLU A 86 -11.99 -3.53 4.21
CA GLU A 86 -11.83 -4.68 5.13
C GLU A 86 -12.29 -5.98 4.47
N ARG A 87 -13.45 -5.97 3.83
CA ARG A 87 -13.99 -7.15 3.13
C ARG A 87 -13.07 -7.61 2.01
N LEU A 88 -12.54 -6.71 1.20
CA LEU A 88 -11.61 -7.05 0.13
C LEU A 88 -10.27 -7.58 0.66
N LEU A 89 -9.73 -6.99 1.73
CA LEU A 89 -8.52 -7.50 2.39
C LEU A 89 -8.75 -8.89 3.00
N LEU A 90 -9.88 -9.11 3.67
CA LEU A 90 -10.26 -10.43 4.18
C LEU A 90 -10.40 -11.45 3.03
N THR A 91 -10.96 -11.03 1.90
CA THR A 91 -11.08 -11.88 0.71
C THR A 91 -9.70 -12.18 0.14
N GLN A 92 -8.83 -11.17 -0.01
CA GLN A 92 -7.45 -11.32 -0.44
C GLN A 92 -6.68 -12.30 0.45
N SER A 93 -6.79 -12.20 1.79
CA SER A 93 -6.11 -13.11 2.72
C SER A 93 -6.53 -14.59 2.58
N ARG A 94 -7.70 -14.84 1.96
CA ARG A 94 -8.19 -16.19 1.65
C ARG A 94 -7.77 -16.65 0.26
N LEU A 95 -7.34 -15.73 -0.61
CA LEU A 95 -6.88 -15.98 -1.97
C LEU A 95 -5.36 -16.06 -1.99
N ARG A 96 -4.83 -17.13 -2.59
CA ARG A 96 -3.37 -17.33 -2.73
C ARG A 96 -2.69 -16.23 -3.54
N ASP A 97 -3.35 -15.86 -4.64
CA ASP A 97 -2.78 -14.99 -5.65
C ASP A 97 -3.62 -13.69 -5.73
N GLY A 98 -4.39 -13.34 -4.69
CA GLY A 98 -5.19 -12.12 -4.73
C GLY A 98 -4.29 -10.90 -4.63
N VAL A 99 -4.37 -10.00 -5.61
CA VAL A 99 -3.71 -8.69 -5.55
C VAL A 99 -4.77 -7.65 -5.34
N LEU A 100 -4.62 -6.89 -4.27
CA LEU A 100 -5.48 -5.76 -3.98
C LEU A 100 -4.78 -4.50 -4.47
N GLN A 101 -5.46 -3.73 -5.30
CA GLN A 101 -4.98 -2.48 -5.85
C GLN A 101 -5.93 -1.36 -5.43
N VAL A 102 -5.38 -0.27 -4.92
CA VAL A 102 -6.08 1.00 -4.71
C VAL A 102 -5.54 2.01 -5.71
N GLU A 103 -6.43 2.59 -6.50
CA GLU A 103 -6.13 3.59 -7.52
C GLU A 103 -7.30 4.56 -7.60
N ALA A 104 -7.04 5.86 -7.48
CA ALA A 104 -8.00 6.94 -7.74
C ALA A 104 -9.46 6.60 -7.36
N ARG A 105 -9.74 6.58 -6.04
CA ARG A 105 -11.07 6.30 -5.43
C ARG A 105 -11.61 4.89 -5.66
N THR A 106 -10.89 4.05 -6.37
CA THR A 106 -11.29 2.66 -6.62
C THR A 106 -10.38 1.72 -5.84
N ILE A 107 -10.98 0.67 -5.28
CA ILE A 107 -10.26 -0.49 -4.78
C ILE A 107 -10.68 -1.71 -5.58
N SER A 108 -9.71 -2.48 -6.05
CA SER A 108 -9.95 -3.69 -6.83
C SER A 108 -9.14 -4.86 -6.29
N LEU A 109 -9.77 -6.04 -6.29
CA LEU A 109 -9.14 -7.32 -6.03
C LEU A 109 -9.09 -8.07 -7.35
N GLY A 110 -7.89 -8.40 -7.80
CA GLY A 110 -7.67 -9.10 -9.06
C GLY A 110 -6.73 -10.30 -8.91
N PRO A 111 -6.52 -11.05 -10.01
CA PRO A 111 -5.61 -12.19 -10.03
C PRO A 111 -4.15 -11.76 -9.87
N GLY A 112 -3.32 -12.68 -9.37
CA GLY A 112 -1.96 -12.37 -8.92
C GLY A 112 -0.96 -12.15 -10.05
N ASP A 113 -1.31 -12.66 -11.23
CA ASP A 113 -0.61 -12.33 -12.46
C ASP A 113 -0.69 -10.84 -12.79
N ARG A 114 -1.64 -10.08 -12.22
CA ARG A 114 -1.71 -8.61 -12.32
C ARG A 114 -0.51 -7.94 -11.65
N ALA A 115 -0.11 -8.39 -10.46
CA ALA A 115 1.08 -7.85 -9.80
C ALA A 115 2.37 -8.28 -10.49
N ALA A 116 2.45 -9.53 -10.95
CA ALA A 116 3.60 -10.00 -11.72
C ALA A 116 3.77 -9.19 -13.01
N ARG A 117 2.66 -8.88 -13.71
CA ARG A 117 2.65 -7.96 -14.86
C ARG A 117 3.07 -6.55 -14.47
N ALA A 118 2.53 -5.98 -13.40
CA ALA A 118 2.92 -4.65 -12.94
C ALA A 118 4.41 -4.56 -12.59
N LEU A 119 4.96 -5.54 -11.87
CA LEU A 119 6.39 -5.61 -11.57
C LEU A 119 7.24 -5.80 -12.84
N HIS A 120 6.77 -6.62 -13.78
CA HIS A 120 7.43 -6.80 -15.07
C HIS A 120 7.44 -5.50 -15.88
N ASP A 121 6.33 -4.77 -15.90
CA ASP A 121 6.22 -3.49 -16.57
C ASP A 121 7.17 -2.47 -15.92
N ILE A 122 7.24 -2.39 -14.59
CA ILE A 122 8.22 -1.53 -13.89
C ILE A 122 9.66 -1.86 -14.29
N MET A 123 9.99 -3.15 -14.45
CA MET A 123 11.32 -3.58 -14.91
C MET A 123 11.59 -3.26 -16.38
N ALA A 124 10.54 -3.17 -17.21
CA ALA A 124 10.64 -2.98 -18.64
C ALA A 124 10.66 -1.49 -19.06
N HIS A 125 10.19 -0.58 -18.22
CA HIS A 125 10.17 0.86 -18.52
C HIS A 125 11.47 1.54 -18.10
N GLU A 126 11.94 2.49 -18.90
CA GLU A 126 13.02 3.40 -18.50
C GLU A 126 12.54 4.26 -17.32
N PRO A 127 13.42 4.60 -16.35
CA PRO A 127 13.06 5.44 -15.22
C PRO A 127 12.64 6.83 -15.72
N GLY A 128 11.33 7.05 -15.81
CA GLY A 128 10.73 8.29 -16.29
C GLY A 128 9.31 8.42 -15.78
N ASP A 129 9.08 9.50 -15.03
CA ASP A 129 7.79 10.03 -14.54
C ASP A 129 7.10 9.31 -13.37
N THR A 130 7.37 8.02 -13.13
CA THR A 130 6.79 7.28 -11.98
C THR A 130 7.84 6.96 -10.91
N GLY A 131 7.59 7.36 -9.67
CA GLY A 131 8.36 6.93 -8.50
C GLY A 131 7.81 5.62 -7.94
N HIS A 132 8.69 4.68 -7.58
CA HIS A 132 8.25 3.41 -6.98
C HIS A 132 8.75 3.28 -5.55
N LEU A 133 7.85 2.82 -4.67
CA LEU A 133 8.15 2.42 -3.31
C LEU A 133 7.87 0.92 -3.15
N PHE A 134 8.86 0.15 -2.72
CA PHE A 134 8.72 -1.27 -2.43
C PHE A 134 8.84 -1.49 -0.92
N ALA A 135 7.77 -1.92 -0.25
CA ALA A 135 7.74 -2.15 1.19
C ALA A 135 7.40 -3.60 1.49
N THR A 136 8.21 -4.30 2.29
CA THR A 136 7.87 -5.68 2.69
C THR A 136 8.49 -6.08 4.01
N ASP A 137 7.79 -6.94 4.74
CA ASP A 137 8.26 -7.67 5.91
C ASP A 137 8.58 -9.14 5.58
N HIS A 138 8.47 -9.53 4.31
CA HIS A 138 8.45 -10.93 3.88
C HIS A 138 9.68 -11.28 3.02
N PRO A 139 10.52 -12.25 3.45
CA PRO A 139 11.80 -12.56 2.79
C PRO A 139 11.69 -12.96 1.31
N GLN A 140 10.55 -13.51 0.88
CA GLN A 140 10.37 -13.93 -0.52
C GLN A 140 10.42 -12.77 -1.55
N TYR A 141 10.14 -11.54 -1.10
CA TYR A 141 10.19 -10.35 -1.95
C TYR A 141 11.51 -9.58 -1.80
N GLU A 142 12.40 -10.01 -0.90
CA GLU A 142 13.70 -9.39 -0.64
C GLU A 142 14.58 -9.33 -1.89
N GLU A 143 14.77 -10.46 -2.56
CA GLU A 143 15.64 -10.49 -3.73
C GLU A 143 15.10 -9.62 -4.88
N VAL A 144 13.79 -9.67 -5.12
CA VAL A 144 13.13 -8.93 -6.20
C VAL A 144 13.16 -7.43 -5.93
N PHE A 145 12.69 -6.96 -4.77
CA PHE A 145 12.67 -5.52 -4.47
C PHE A 145 14.08 -4.95 -4.31
N GLY A 146 15.02 -5.70 -3.75
CA GLY A 146 16.42 -5.30 -3.69
C GLY A 146 17.09 -5.25 -5.08
N HIS A 147 16.65 -6.07 -6.04
CA HIS A 147 17.08 -5.94 -7.44
C HIS A 147 16.54 -4.65 -8.07
N LEU A 148 15.24 -4.36 -7.90
CA LEU A 148 14.60 -3.14 -8.45
C LEU A 148 15.27 -1.85 -7.94
N GLU A 149 15.59 -1.79 -6.65
CA GLU A 149 16.30 -0.64 -6.07
C GLU A 149 17.73 -0.50 -6.65
N ARG A 150 18.48 -1.61 -6.78
CA ARG A 150 19.83 -1.57 -7.37
C ARG A 150 19.83 -1.14 -8.83
N CYS A 151 18.74 -1.38 -9.55
CA CYS A 151 18.52 -0.89 -10.91
C CYS A 151 18.08 0.59 -10.95
N GLY A 152 17.89 1.24 -9.81
CA GLY A 152 17.44 2.63 -9.73
C GLY A 152 15.96 2.81 -10.05
N LEU A 153 15.17 1.74 -10.00
CA LEU A 153 13.75 1.75 -10.38
C LEU A 153 12.83 2.17 -9.22
N GLY A 154 13.36 2.37 -8.01
CA GLY A 154 12.57 2.82 -6.86
C GLY A 154 13.33 2.74 -5.56
N VAL A 155 12.61 2.92 -4.45
CA VAL A 155 13.14 2.84 -3.09
C VAL A 155 12.58 1.58 -2.44
N ALA A 156 13.45 0.66 -2.01
CA ALA A 156 13.04 -0.49 -1.22
C ALA A 156 13.16 -0.17 0.27
N ILE A 157 12.18 -0.57 1.08
CA ILE A 157 12.17 -0.34 2.52
C ILE A 157 11.67 -1.59 3.24
N GLY A 158 12.36 -1.92 4.34
CA GLY A 158 11.93 -2.99 5.22
C GLY A 158 12.35 -4.36 4.75
N GLY A 159 12.81 -5.24 5.65
CA GLY A 159 13.14 -6.66 5.42
C GLY A 159 14.10 -7.04 4.27
N VAL A 160 14.40 -6.12 3.35
CA VAL A 160 14.85 -6.40 1.98
C VAL A 160 16.18 -5.76 1.66
N ASP A 161 16.40 -4.53 2.12
CA ASP A 161 17.71 -3.91 1.96
C ASP A 161 18.48 -4.06 3.28
N PRO A 162 19.45 -4.99 3.37
CA PRO A 162 20.33 -5.08 4.54
C PRO A 162 21.21 -3.84 4.72
N ARG A 163 21.21 -2.90 3.76
CA ARG A 163 21.86 -1.60 3.82
C ARG A 163 20.89 -0.44 4.09
N ALA A 164 19.58 -0.70 4.18
CA ALA A 164 18.62 0.34 4.46
C ALA A 164 18.90 0.91 5.84
N ALA A 165 18.91 2.23 5.93
CA ALA A 165 19.05 2.92 7.21
C ALA A 165 17.87 2.64 8.17
N VAL A 166 16.77 2.05 7.66
CA VAL A 166 15.55 1.73 8.41
C VAL A 166 15.14 0.30 8.09
N SER A 167 15.20 -0.56 9.11
CA SER A 167 14.63 -1.91 9.07
C SER A 167 13.15 -1.85 9.46
N VAL A 168 12.31 -2.59 8.74
CA VAL A 168 10.89 -2.78 9.03
C VAL A 168 10.74 -4.22 9.50
N PRO A 169 10.49 -4.44 10.80
CA PRO A 169 10.48 -5.79 11.36
C PRO A 169 9.15 -6.53 11.16
N ASP A 170 8.08 -5.82 10.79
CA ASP A 170 6.71 -6.34 10.71
C ASP A 170 5.81 -5.55 9.76
N SER A 171 4.59 -6.04 9.55
CA SER A 171 3.60 -5.42 8.68
C SER A 171 3.17 -4.03 9.16
N ALA A 172 3.19 -3.75 10.47
CA ALA A 172 2.83 -2.46 11.02
C ALA A 172 3.82 -1.36 10.60
N GLY A 173 5.12 -1.65 10.61
CA GLY A 173 6.13 -0.71 10.15
C GLY A 173 6.01 -0.43 8.64
N ALA A 174 5.67 -1.44 7.83
CA ALA A 174 5.46 -1.25 6.39
C ALA A 174 4.26 -0.33 6.14
N VAL A 175 3.15 -0.56 6.85
CA VAL A 175 1.94 0.27 6.80
C VAL A 175 2.23 1.71 7.22
N ALA A 176 3.00 1.92 8.29
CA ALA A 176 3.33 3.26 8.77
C ALA A 176 4.14 4.09 7.75
N ILE A 177 5.02 3.45 6.99
CA ILE A 177 5.78 4.10 5.91
C ILE A 177 4.86 4.49 4.75
N VAL A 178 3.94 3.59 4.38
CA VAL A 178 2.94 3.88 3.34
C VAL A 178 2.05 5.04 3.78
N ASP A 179 1.60 5.05 5.05
CA ASP A 179 0.83 6.15 5.60
C ASP A 179 1.59 7.48 5.53
N ALA A 180 2.87 7.47 5.91
CA ALA A 180 3.71 8.66 5.83
C ALA A 180 3.79 9.20 4.39
N LEU A 181 3.93 8.33 3.39
CA LEU A 181 3.94 8.73 1.98
C LEU A 181 2.57 9.25 1.52
N VAL A 182 1.47 8.59 1.90
CA VAL A 182 0.10 9.02 1.63
C VAL A 182 -0.14 10.43 2.20
N LEU A 183 0.28 10.68 3.43
CA LEU A 183 0.18 11.99 4.08
C LEU A 183 1.01 13.03 3.34
N LEU A 184 2.29 12.75 3.05
CA LEU A 184 3.17 13.66 2.32
C LEU A 184 2.59 14.06 0.96
N ARG A 185 2.04 13.10 0.20
CA ARG A 185 1.41 13.39 -1.09
C ARG A 185 0.10 14.16 -0.94
N SER A 186 -0.73 13.79 0.03
CA SER A 186 -1.97 14.53 0.33
C SER A 186 -1.66 16.01 0.59
N PHE A 187 -0.61 16.30 1.37
CA PHE A 187 -0.12 17.65 1.59
C PHE A 187 0.45 18.31 0.32
N ALA A 188 1.29 17.61 -0.44
CA ALA A 188 1.92 18.14 -1.66
C ALA A 188 0.89 18.56 -2.72
N PHE A 189 -0.25 17.87 -2.79
CA PHE A 189 -1.32 18.15 -3.75
C PHE A 189 -2.48 18.97 -3.15
N GLY A 190 -2.31 19.55 -1.96
CA GLY A 190 -3.28 20.47 -1.36
C GLY A 190 -4.61 19.82 -0.97
N MET A 191 -4.61 18.50 -0.74
CA MET A 191 -5.80 17.81 -0.27
C MET A 191 -6.10 18.24 1.16
N SER A 192 -7.35 18.65 1.41
CA SER A 192 -7.73 19.16 2.71
C SER A 192 -7.77 18.05 3.75
N SER A 193 -7.47 18.37 5.01
CA SER A 193 -7.68 17.46 6.14
C SER A 193 -9.13 16.93 6.21
N ALA A 194 -10.10 17.62 5.58
CA ALA A 194 -11.50 17.21 5.54
C ALA A 194 -11.74 15.97 4.64
N ASP A 195 -10.93 15.82 3.58
CA ASP A 195 -10.95 14.64 2.69
C ASP A 195 -10.15 13.48 3.29
N ALA A 196 -9.12 13.79 4.11
CA ALA A 196 -8.40 12.81 4.92
C ALA A 196 -9.23 12.28 6.12
N SER A 197 -10.24 13.04 6.58
CA SER A 197 -11.13 12.65 7.69
C SER A 197 -12.18 11.58 7.37
N LEU A 198 -12.14 10.95 6.20
CA LEU A 198 -12.81 9.65 5.99
C LEU A 198 -12.29 8.55 6.95
N SER A 199 -11.22 8.83 7.71
CA SER A 199 -10.61 7.94 8.70
C SER A 199 -10.66 8.47 10.16
N GLY A 200 -11.44 9.52 10.45
CA GLY A 200 -11.42 10.19 11.75
C GLY A 200 -12.79 10.45 12.37
N LEU A 201 -13.39 9.42 12.97
CA LEU A 201 -14.30 9.64 14.10
C LEU A 201 -13.54 10.47 15.13
N ALA A 202 -14.07 11.66 15.42
CA ALA A 202 -13.62 12.47 16.53
C ALA A 202 -13.56 11.61 17.79
N ARG A 203 -12.35 11.25 18.23
CA ARG A 203 -12.10 10.95 19.64
C ARG A 203 -12.27 12.25 20.40
N THR A 204 -13.51 12.63 20.65
CA THR A 204 -13.86 13.58 21.72
C THR A 204 -13.52 12.94 23.05
N GLY A 205 -12.23 12.96 23.38
CA GLY A 205 -11.79 12.96 24.77
C GLY A 205 -12.14 14.32 25.36
N SER A 206 -13.36 14.42 25.88
CA SER A 206 -13.76 15.52 26.77
C SER A 206 -12.85 15.48 27.99
N LEU A 207 -11.84 16.34 28.03
CA LEU A 207 -11.20 16.77 29.26
C LEU A 207 -11.99 17.97 29.79
N VAL A 208 -12.99 17.67 30.64
CA VAL A 208 -13.43 18.52 31.74
C VAL A 208 -13.66 17.62 32.93
#